data_AF-A0AAD5X8P6-F1
#
_entry.id   AF-A0AAD5X8P6-F1
#
_cell.length_a   1.000
_cell.length_b   1.000
_cell.length_c   1.000
_cell.angle_alpha   90.00
_cell.angle_beta   90.00
_cell.angle_gamma   90.00
#
_symmetry.space_group_name_H-M   'P 1'
#
loop_
_entity.id
_entity.type
_entity.pdbx_description
1 polymer ?
#
loop_
_entity_poly.entity_id
_entity_poly.type
_entity_poly.pdbx_seq_one_letter_code
_entity_poly.pdbx_strand_id
1 'polypeptide(L)'
;MFDRPTIRLPSALFEQELLQVDELIAKYDTVEAIPEVVGTQEVDELAQGHAFRRRSSAMVKLEAGESLLKTKKFKWFRPGSGFFSSQMVETAERHGYRTVLGCVYPHDPQVRHSGVNAWHVLRGVHPGAVIVLHDCRRWTIDTLKIVLPTLVERGYLVTTISEVYGGPREVR
;
A
#
# COMPACT_ATOMS: atom_id res chain seq x y z
N MET A 1 20.32 -2.10 -6.84
CA MET A 1 20.36 -2.18 -5.37
C MET A 1 19.86 -3.56 -4.99
N PHE A 2 20.69 -4.39 -4.34
CA PHE A 2 20.23 -5.67 -3.80
C PHE A 2 19.66 -5.41 -2.42
N ASP A 3 18.46 -5.92 -2.16
CA ASP A 3 17.84 -5.95 -0.85
C ASP A 3 18.76 -6.73 0.10
N ARG A 4 19.44 -6.05 1.03
CA ARG A 4 20.33 -6.69 2.00
C ARG A 4 19.49 -7.11 3.21
N PRO A 5 19.58 -8.38 3.66
CA PRO A 5 18.81 -8.83 4.81
C PRO A 5 19.18 -8.03 6.07
N THR A 6 18.21 -7.32 6.64
CA THR A 6 18.40 -6.52 7.87
C THR A 6 18.77 -7.42 9.06
N ILE A 7 18.39 -8.70 9.04
CA ILE A 7 18.73 -9.70 10.07
C ILE A 7 20.24 -9.89 10.32
N ARG A 8 21.09 -9.48 9.37
CA ARG A 8 22.56 -9.61 9.51
C ARG A 8 23.19 -8.46 10.30
N LEU A 9 22.44 -7.43 10.65
CA LEU A 9 22.94 -6.30 11.41
C LEU A 9 22.99 -6.63 12.90
N PRO A 10 24.05 -6.22 13.63
CA PRO A 10 24.03 -6.18 15.08
C PRO A 10 22.87 -5.31 15.57
N SER A 11 22.25 -5.68 16.69
CA SER A 11 20.99 -5.06 17.15
C SER A 11 21.11 -3.55 17.41
N ALA A 12 22.27 -3.08 17.90
CA ALA A 12 22.54 -1.66 18.08
C ALA A 12 22.65 -0.91 16.75
N LEU A 13 23.24 -1.53 15.72
CA LEU A 13 23.32 -0.93 14.39
C LEU A 13 21.95 -0.90 13.72
N PHE A 14 21.15 -1.96 13.88
CA PHE A 14 19.76 -1.96 13.40
C PHE A 14 18.95 -0.83 14.02
N GLU A 15 19.03 -0.63 15.34
CA GLU A 15 18.32 0.45 16.02
C GLU A 15 18.78 1.84 15.53
N GLN A 16 20.09 2.02 15.35
CA GLN A 16 20.65 3.25 14.78
C GLN A 16 20.13 3.52 13.35
N GLU A 17 20.14 2.51 12.48
CA GLU A 17 19.64 2.65 11.10
C GLU A 17 18.13 2.93 11.07
N LEU A 18 17.35 2.28 11.94
CA LEU A 18 15.91 2.53 12.06
C LEU A 18 15.62 3.99 12.40
N LEU A 19 16.32 4.54 13.42
CA LEU A 19 16.15 5.93 13.85
C LEU A 19 16.64 6.92 12.78
N GLN A 20 17.76 6.62 12.11
CA GLN A 20 18.24 7.46 11.01
C GLN A 20 17.22 7.54 9.87
N VAL A 21 16.58 6.43 9.51
CA VAL A 21 15.53 6.41 8.50
C VAL A 21 14.29 7.16 8.98
N ASP A 22 13.91 7.05 10.25
CA ASP A 22 12.79 7.82 10.83
C ASP A 22 12.99 9.33 10.69
N GLU A 23 14.20 9.82 11.01
CA GLU A 23 14.56 11.23 10.83
C GLU A 23 14.51 11.66 9.36
N LEU A 24 15.00 10.81 8.44
CA LEU A 24 14.96 11.07 7.00
C LEU A 24 13.52 11.12 6.49
N ILE A 25 12.67 10.18 6.89
CA ILE A 25 11.25 10.18 6.53
C ILE A 25 10.63 11.47 7.05
N ALA A 26 10.77 11.80 8.33
CA ALA A 26 10.20 13.00 8.93
C ALA A 26 10.57 14.30 8.18
N LYS A 27 11.76 14.37 7.57
CA LYS A 27 12.19 15.50 6.75
C LYS A 27 11.41 15.64 5.43
N TYR A 28 11.05 14.53 4.79
CA TYR A 28 10.40 14.52 3.46
C TYR A 28 8.90 14.23 3.51
N ASP A 29 8.40 13.86 4.68
CA ASP A 29 7.01 13.49 4.93
C ASP A 29 6.13 14.74 5.18
N THR A 30 6.37 15.76 4.35
CA THR A 30 5.61 17.02 4.22
C THR A 30 4.52 16.92 3.15
N VAL A 31 4.25 15.72 2.64
CA VAL A 31 3.26 15.48 1.59
C VAL A 31 1.86 15.64 2.21
N GLU A 32 1.23 16.80 1.99
CA GLU A 32 -0.23 16.92 2.09
C GLU A 32 -0.84 15.79 1.26
N ALA A 33 -1.84 15.10 1.83
CA ALA A 33 -2.49 13.96 1.23
C ALA A 33 -2.74 14.22 -0.26
N ILE A 34 -2.25 13.33 -1.13
CA ILE A 34 -2.50 13.40 -2.57
C ILE A 34 -4.03 13.55 -2.72
N PRO A 35 -4.52 14.65 -3.32
CA PRO A 35 -5.94 14.84 -3.47
C PRO A 35 -6.49 13.61 -4.19
N GLU A 36 -7.53 13.05 -3.59
CA GLU A 36 -8.26 11.88 -4.06
C GLU A 36 -8.39 11.98 -5.58
N VAL A 37 -7.72 11.09 -6.32
CA VAL A 37 -7.87 11.04 -7.77
C VAL A 37 -9.29 10.53 -8.02
N VAL A 38 -10.23 11.47 -8.10
CA VAL A 38 -11.59 11.21 -8.59
C VAL A 38 -11.44 10.87 -10.07
N GLY A 39 -11.20 9.60 -10.34
CA GLY A 39 -11.22 9.06 -11.69
C GLY A 39 -12.65 9.11 -12.21
N THR A 40 -13.01 10.16 -12.93
CA THR A 40 -14.14 10.09 -13.85
C THR A 40 -13.69 9.26 -15.05
N GLN A 41 -13.96 7.96 -15.04
CA GLN A 41 -13.99 7.20 -16.28
C GLN A 41 -15.31 7.55 -16.99
N GLU A 42 -15.23 8.40 -18.01
CA GLU A 42 -16.27 8.41 -19.05
C GLU A 42 -16.19 7.06 -19.76
N VAL A 43 -17.15 6.18 -19.47
CA VAL A 43 -17.47 5.07 -20.35
C VAL A 43 -18.40 5.62 -21.43
N ASP A 44 -17.86 5.79 -22.64
CA ASP A 44 -18.66 6.14 -23.82
C ASP A 44 -19.61 4.98 -24.15
N GLU A 45 -20.82 5.07 -23.61
CA GLU A 45 -21.92 4.17 -23.94
C GLU A 45 -22.68 4.76 -25.14
N LEU A 46 -22.41 4.20 -26.33
CA LEU A 46 -23.18 4.44 -27.55
C LEU A 46 -24.60 3.84 -27.39
N ALA A 47 -25.47 4.54 -26.68
CA ALA A 47 -26.89 4.24 -26.58
C ALA A 47 -27.70 5.32 -27.31
N GLN A 48 -28.06 5.03 -28.55
CA GLN A 48 -29.01 5.81 -29.33
C GLN A 48 -30.41 5.72 -28.69
N GLY A 49 -30.96 6.87 -28.32
CA GLY A 49 -32.40 7.11 -28.29
C GLY A 49 -33.13 6.82 -26.97
N HIS A 50 -33.27 7.85 -26.12
CA HIS A 50 -34.56 8.47 -25.76
C HIS A 50 -34.53 9.15 -24.38
N ALA A 51 -35.05 10.39 -24.37
CA ALA A 51 -35.53 11.18 -23.22
C ALA A 51 -34.49 11.71 -22.20
N PHE A 52 -33.95 12.89 -22.50
CA PHE A 52 -33.31 13.79 -21.55
C PHE A 52 -34.31 14.26 -20.47
N ARG A 53 -34.14 13.80 -19.23
CA ARG A 53 -34.82 14.37 -18.06
C ARG A 53 -33.77 14.91 -17.08
N ARG A 54 -33.54 16.23 -17.13
CA ARG A 54 -32.81 16.95 -16.07
C ARG A 54 -33.54 16.75 -14.74
N ARG A 55 -32.97 16.00 -13.81
CA ARG A 55 -33.26 16.10 -12.38
C ARG A 55 -32.14 16.90 -11.74
N SER A 56 -32.52 18.04 -11.17
CA SER A 56 -31.69 18.91 -10.33
C SER A 56 -31.04 18.11 -9.20
N SER A 57 -29.71 18.13 -9.10
CA SER A 57 -29.01 17.62 -7.94
C SER A 57 -29.27 18.55 -6.75
N ALA A 58 -29.82 18.00 -5.68
CA ALA A 58 -29.87 18.66 -4.39
C ALA A 58 -28.44 18.71 -3.83
N MET A 59 -27.94 19.90 -3.51
CA MET A 59 -26.71 20.06 -2.72
C MET A 59 -26.99 19.57 -1.30
N VAL A 60 -26.45 18.40 -0.94
CA VAL A 60 -26.29 18.04 0.46
C VAL A 60 -25.05 18.77 0.96
N LYS A 61 -25.28 19.79 1.78
CA LYS A 61 -24.22 20.51 2.48
C LYS A 61 -23.72 19.60 3.60
N LEU A 62 -22.64 18.87 3.36
CA LEU A 62 -21.89 18.21 4.43
C LEU A 62 -21.05 19.30 5.09
N GLU A 63 -21.55 19.82 6.20
CA GLU A 63 -20.76 20.69 7.07
C GLU A 63 -19.59 19.84 7.59
N ALA A 64 -18.39 20.17 7.13
CA ALA A 64 -17.15 19.61 7.60
C ALA A 64 -17.00 19.95 9.08
N GLY A 65 -17.47 19.05 9.93
CA GLY A 65 -17.06 19.02 11.32
C GLY A 65 -15.55 18.86 11.35
N GLU A 66 -14.84 19.94 11.63
CA GLU A 66 -13.46 19.96 12.12
C GLU A 66 -13.39 19.11 13.39
N SER A 67 -13.32 17.79 13.29
CA SER A 67 -13.26 16.94 14.48
C SER A 67 -12.73 15.54 14.19
N LEU A 68 -11.56 15.28 14.75
CA LEU A 68 -11.06 13.96 15.20
C LEU A 68 -10.42 12.95 14.24
N LEU A 69 -10.34 13.18 12.93
CA LEU A 69 -9.48 12.36 12.05
C LEU A 69 -8.18 13.11 11.70
N LYS A 70 -7.41 13.47 12.74
CA LYS A 70 -5.95 13.42 12.57
C LYS A 70 -5.65 11.96 12.26
N THR A 71 -5.51 11.61 10.99
CA THR A 71 -5.17 10.27 10.55
C THR A 71 -3.97 9.82 11.38
N LYS A 72 -4.20 8.87 12.28
CA LYS A 72 -3.15 8.38 13.18
C LYS A 72 -2.09 7.76 12.28
N LYS A 73 -0.96 8.44 12.15
CA LYS A 73 0.11 8.01 11.25
C LYS A 73 0.75 6.77 11.84
N PHE A 74 0.47 5.62 11.24
CA PHE A 74 1.10 4.36 11.64
C PHE A 74 2.51 4.30 11.08
N LYS A 75 3.48 4.05 11.95
CA LYS A 75 4.85 3.72 11.54
C LYS A 75 4.89 2.24 11.18
N TRP A 76 5.21 1.92 9.94
CA TRP A 76 5.32 0.54 9.45
C TRP A 76 6.78 0.20 9.17
N PHE A 77 7.20 -0.98 9.60
CA PHE A 77 8.54 -1.50 9.35
C PHE A 77 8.43 -2.81 8.56
N ARG A 78 9.13 -2.90 7.42
CA ARG A 78 9.28 -4.17 6.69
C ARG A 78 10.76 -4.55 6.74
N PRO A 79 11.13 -5.73 7.27
CA PRO A 79 12.51 -6.17 7.29
C PRO A 79 13.02 -6.44 5.85
N GLY A 80 14.27 -6.06 5.58
CA GLY A 80 14.95 -6.35 4.33
C GLY A 80 14.97 -7.86 4.06
N SER A 81 14.66 -8.24 2.83
CA SER A 81 14.49 -9.63 2.37
C SER A 81 13.43 -10.45 3.10
N GLY A 82 12.61 -9.82 3.96
CA GLY A 82 11.60 -10.52 4.76
C GLY A 82 12.16 -11.33 5.94
N PHE A 83 13.48 -11.28 6.20
CA PHE A 83 14.08 -11.98 7.34
C PHE A 83 14.11 -11.10 8.58
N PHE A 84 13.59 -11.63 9.70
CA PHE A 84 13.52 -10.92 10.97
C PHE A 84 13.88 -11.85 12.14
N SER A 85 14.25 -11.24 13.27
CA SER A 85 14.40 -11.90 14.56
C SER A 85 13.43 -11.29 15.57
N SER A 86 13.14 -12.00 16.67
CA SER A 86 12.28 -11.48 17.74
C SER A 86 12.82 -10.16 18.31
N GLN A 87 14.14 -10.04 18.45
CA GLN A 87 14.78 -8.82 18.94
C GLN A 87 14.56 -7.63 18.00
N MET A 88 14.64 -7.84 16.68
CA MET A 88 14.37 -6.77 15.71
C MET A 88 12.92 -6.28 15.79
N VAL A 89 11.97 -7.23 15.91
CA VAL A 89 10.55 -6.90 16.05
C VAL A 89 10.32 -6.11 17.33
N GLU A 90 10.90 -6.55 18.45
CA GLU A 90 10.78 -5.87 19.74
C GLU A 90 11.38 -4.46 19.70
N THR A 91 12.58 -4.28 19.12
CA THR A 91 13.20 -2.97 18.94
C THR A 91 12.33 -2.05 18.08
N ALA A 92 11.80 -2.54 16.95
CA ALA A 92 10.89 -1.75 16.11
C ALA A 92 9.63 -1.33 16.87
N GLU A 93 9.01 -2.26 17.62
CA GLU A 93 7.82 -1.99 18.42
C GLU A 93 8.07 -0.97 19.54
N ARG A 94 9.25 -1.01 20.18
CA ARG A 94 9.67 -0.03 21.20
C ARG A 94 9.69 1.40 20.65
N HIS A 95 10.00 1.57 19.38
CA HIS A 95 10.01 2.85 18.66
C HIS A 95 8.67 3.18 17.98
N GLY A 96 7.61 2.43 18.30
CA GLY A 96 6.25 2.67 17.81
C GLY A 96 6.00 2.17 16.39
N TYR A 97 6.91 1.36 15.81
CA TYR A 97 6.69 0.72 14.52
C TYR A 97 5.87 -0.56 14.66
N ARG A 98 5.11 -0.86 13.62
CA ARG A 98 4.47 -2.16 13.40
C ARG A 98 5.20 -2.90 12.30
N THR A 99 5.71 -4.09 12.61
CA THR A 99 6.36 -4.93 11.60
C THR A 99 5.31 -5.54 10.66
N VAL A 100 5.55 -5.46 9.35
CA VAL A 100 4.67 -6.01 8.30
C VAL A 100 5.45 -6.86 7.29
N LEU A 101 4.86 -7.97 6.87
CA LEU A 101 5.36 -8.84 5.82
C LEU A 101 4.36 -8.91 4.67
N GLY A 102 4.85 -9.29 3.50
CA GLY A 102 4.01 -9.57 2.35
C GLY A 102 3.76 -11.07 2.21
N CYS A 103 2.57 -11.45 1.76
CA CYS A 103 2.22 -12.85 1.50
C CYS A 103 2.25 -13.21 0.01
N VAL A 104 2.20 -12.21 -0.89
CA VAL A 104 2.25 -12.42 -2.35
C VAL A 104 3.48 -11.71 -2.91
N TYR A 105 4.46 -12.48 -3.38
CA TYR A 105 5.73 -11.98 -3.91
C TYR A 105 6.15 -12.75 -5.17
N PRO A 106 6.03 -12.15 -6.37
CA PRO A 106 6.28 -12.85 -7.64
C PRO A 106 7.76 -12.98 -8.02
N HIS A 107 8.69 -12.60 -7.14
CA HIS A 107 10.12 -12.50 -7.47
C HIS A 107 10.38 -11.54 -8.65
N ASP A 108 9.67 -10.42 -8.69
CA ASP A 108 9.80 -9.40 -9.73
C ASP A 108 11.22 -8.80 -9.88
N PRO A 109 12.13 -8.84 -8.88
CA PRO A 109 13.52 -8.46 -9.10
C PRO A 109 14.27 -9.39 -10.06
N GLN A 110 13.88 -10.66 -10.13
CA GLN A 110 14.49 -11.70 -10.94
C GLN A 110 13.70 -11.93 -12.24
N VAL A 111 12.37 -11.94 -12.14
CA VAL A 111 11.46 -12.23 -13.25
C VAL A 111 11.10 -10.96 -14.00
N ARG A 112 11.73 -10.76 -15.16
CA ARG A 112 11.58 -9.56 -16.00
C ARG A 112 10.38 -9.60 -16.94
N HIS A 113 9.37 -10.40 -16.62
CA HIS A 113 8.20 -10.62 -17.48
C HIS A 113 6.91 -10.21 -16.74
N SER A 114 6.31 -9.10 -17.17
CA SER A 114 5.11 -8.53 -16.54
C SER A 114 3.93 -9.51 -16.48
N GLY A 115 3.67 -10.25 -17.57
CA GLY A 115 2.60 -11.25 -17.60
C GLY A 115 2.76 -12.39 -16.57
N VAL A 116 3.99 -12.89 -16.34
CA VAL A 116 4.27 -13.93 -15.34
C VAL A 116 4.10 -13.36 -13.93
N ASN A 117 4.60 -12.14 -13.70
CA ASN A 117 4.43 -11.46 -12.42
C ASN A 117 2.94 -11.21 -12.11
N ALA A 118 2.18 -10.72 -13.10
CA ALA A 118 0.74 -10.48 -12.96
C ALA A 118 -0.03 -11.78 -12.70
N TRP A 119 0.28 -12.84 -13.46
CA TRP A 119 -0.32 -14.17 -13.25
C TRP A 119 -0.07 -14.68 -11.83
N HIS A 120 1.17 -14.58 -11.34
CA HIS A 120 1.52 -15.01 -9.99
C HIS A 120 0.74 -14.21 -8.93
N VAL A 121 0.71 -12.89 -9.06
CA VAL A 121 -0.05 -12.02 -8.14
C VAL A 121 -1.52 -12.41 -8.14
N LEU A 122 -2.15 -12.46 -9.32
CA LEU A 122 -3.58 -12.74 -9.48
C LEU A 122 -3.99 -14.15 -9.06
N ARG A 123 -3.05 -15.10 -9.02
CA ARG A 123 -3.27 -16.45 -8.48
C ARG A 123 -3.13 -16.52 -6.96
N GLY A 124 -2.28 -15.67 -6.38
CA GLY A 124 -2.00 -15.63 -4.94
C GLY A 124 -2.89 -14.69 -4.13
N VAL A 125 -3.62 -13.77 -4.76
CA VAL A 125 -4.47 -12.82 -4.03
C VAL A 125 -5.63 -13.50 -3.31
N HIS A 126 -5.91 -12.99 -2.11
CA HIS A 126 -7.05 -13.33 -1.26
C HIS A 126 -7.40 -12.10 -0.41
N PRO A 127 -8.56 -12.04 0.27
CA PRO A 127 -8.89 -10.96 1.18
C PRO A 127 -7.78 -10.76 2.24
N GLY A 128 -7.30 -9.53 2.40
CA GLY A 128 -6.18 -9.19 3.30
C GLY A 128 -4.79 -9.52 2.74
N ALA A 129 -4.63 -9.84 1.45
CA ALA A 129 -3.31 -10.07 0.88
C ALA A 129 -2.46 -8.79 0.83
N VAL A 130 -1.20 -8.89 1.26
CA VAL A 130 -0.18 -7.84 1.11
C VAL A 130 0.77 -8.23 -0.03
N ILE A 131 0.70 -7.49 -1.12
CA ILE A 131 1.47 -7.73 -2.35
C ILE A 131 2.79 -6.97 -2.30
N VAL A 132 3.88 -7.63 -2.68
CA VAL A 132 5.23 -7.06 -2.74
C VAL A 132 5.66 -6.94 -4.19
N LEU A 133 5.90 -5.72 -4.64
CA LEU A 133 6.51 -5.39 -5.94
C LEU A 133 7.62 -4.38 -5.72
N HIS A 134 8.65 -4.41 -6.57
CA HIS A 134 9.77 -3.49 -6.49
C HIS A 134 9.67 -2.42 -7.58
N ASP A 135 10.06 -1.21 -7.22
CA ASP A 135 10.16 -0.07 -8.13
C ASP A 135 11.47 -0.11 -8.94
N CYS A 136 11.71 0.95 -9.72
CA CYS A 136 12.89 1.07 -10.60
C CYS A 136 13.03 -0.07 -11.63
N ARG A 137 11.95 -0.83 -11.90
CA ARG A 137 11.87 -1.85 -12.95
C ARG A 137 10.80 -1.48 -13.97
N ARG A 138 11.16 -1.49 -15.24
CA ARG A 138 10.23 -1.14 -16.34
C ARG A 138 8.99 -2.04 -16.36
N TRP A 139 9.14 -3.32 -16.04
CA TRP A 139 8.05 -4.29 -16.05
C TRP A 139 7.08 -4.17 -14.87
N THR A 140 7.43 -3.46 -13.78
CA THR A 140 6.52 -3.29 -12.64
C THR A 140 5.31 -2.46 -13.04
N ILE A 141 5.52 -1.40 -13.82
CA ILE A 141 4.43 -0.56 -14.35
C ILE A 141 3.48 -1.40 -15.21
N ASP A 142 4.03 -2.20 -16.13
CA ASP A 142 3.20 -3.04 -16.99
C ASP A 142 2.51 -4.19 -16.23
N THR A 143 3.11 -4.67 -15.14
CA THR A 143 2.47 -5.62 -14.21
C THR A 143 1.26 -4.95 -13.54
N LEU A 144 1.41 -3.72 -13.05
CA LEU A 144 0.33 -2.98 -12.38
C LEU A 144 -0.84 -2.64 -13.32
N LYS A 145 -0.55 -2.33 -14.60
CA LYS A 145 -1.59 -2.13 -15.63
C LYS A 145 -2.49 -3.34 -15.84
N ILE A 146 -2.00 -4.55 -15.55
CA ILE A 146 -2.78 -5.79 -15.65
C ILE A 146 -3.46 -6.09 -14.30
N VAL A 147 -2.69 -6.03 -13.22
CA VAL A 147 -3.15 -6.46 -11.88
C VAL A 147 -4.27 -5.58 -11.35
N LEU A 148 -4.10 -4.25 -11.36
CA LEU A 148 -5.05 -3.32 -10.72
C LEU A 148 -6.48 -3.42 -11.30
N PRO A 149 -6.72 -3.31 -12.62
CA PRO A 149 -8.07 -3.44 -13.15
C PRO A 149 -8.66 -4.84 -12.88
N THR A 150 -7.86 -5.90 -13.02
CA THR A 150 -8.33 -7.27 -12.76
C THR A 150 -8.74 -7.46 -11.29
N LEU A 151 -8.05 -6.82 -10.34
CA LEU A 151 -8.43 -6.88 -8.92
C LEU A 151 -9.76 -6.15 -8.66
N VAL A 152 -9.94 -4.98 -9.27
CA VAL A 152 -11.20 -4.21 -9.18
C VAL A 152 -12.36 -4.99 -9.78
N GLU A 153 -12.19 -5.58 -10.95
CA GLU A 153 -13.20 -6.45 -11.60
C GLU A 153 -13.60 -7.65 -10.74
N ARG A 154 -12.66 -8.18 -9.95
CA ARG A 154 -12.89 -9.28 -8.99
C ARG A 154 -13.49 -8.80 -7.66
N GLY A 155 -13.77 -7.51 -7.51
CA GLY A 155 -14.39 -6.93 -6.31
C GLY A 155 -13.41 -6.64 -5.17
N TYR A 156 -12.09 -6.62 -5.42
CA TYR A 156 -11.12 -6.23 -4.41
C TYR A 156 -10.98 -4.70 -4.34
N LEU A 157 -10.93 -4.19 -3.11
CA LEU A 157 -10.47 -2.83 -2.83
C LEU A 157 -8.95 -2.85 -2.64
N VAL A 158 -8.22 -2.12 -3.49
CA VAL A 158 -6.77 -1.91 -3.34
C VAL A 158 -6.56 -0.67 -2.46
N THR A 159 -5.90 -0.86 -1.33
CA THR A 159 -5.82 0.15 -0.26
C THR A 159 -4.46 0.08 0.45
N THR A 160 -4.19 1.02 1.35
CA THR A 160 -2.97 1.07 2.16
C THR A 160 -3.00 0.07 3.32
N ILE A 161 -1.82 -0.34 3.80
CA ILE A 161 -1.70 -1.18 4.99
C ILE A 161 -2.34 -0.50 6.22
N SER A 162 -2.27 0.83 6.31
CA SER A 162 -2.87 1.61 7.40
C SER A 162 -4.40 1.53 7.40
N GLU A 163 -5.05 1.52 6.24
CA GLU A 163 -6.51 1.38 6.16
C GLU A 163 -6.98 -0.04 6.56
N VAL A 164 -6.22 -1.07 6.18
CA VAL A 164 -6.58 -2.46 6.50
C VAL A 164 -6.21 -2.86 7.93
N TYR A 165 -5.05 -2.42 8.42
CA TYR A 165 -4.43 -2.90 9.67
C TYR A 165 -4.11 -1.78 10.67
N GLY A 166 -4.55 -0.55 10.45
CA GLY A 166 -4.38 0.60 11.35
C GLY A 166 -5.26 0.55 12.61
N GLY A 167 -6.04 -0.50 12.84
CA GLY A 167 -6.83 -0.61 14.07
C GLY A 167 -5.99 -0.72 15.35
N PRO A 168 -6.60 -0.50 16.54
CA PRO A 168 -6.07 -1.02 17.81
C PRO A 168 -5.79 -2.52 17.66
N ARG A 169 -4.67 -3.01 18.21
CA ARG A 169 -4.45 -4.46 18.30
C ARG A 169 -5.35 -4.98 19.41
N GLU A 170 -6.39 -5.76 19.06
CA GLU A 170 -7.00 -6.64 20.04
C GLU A 170 -5.99 -7.75 20.34
N VAL A 171 -5.56 -7.84 21.59
CA VAL A 171 -4.78 -8.97 22.08
C VAL A 171 -5.76 -10.15 22.16
N ARG A 172 -5.61 -11.11 21.26
CA ARG A 172 -6.24 -12.43 21.39
C ARG A 172 -5.36 -13.35 22.21
#